data_AF-A0A2T7EGD2-F1
#
_entry.id   AF-A0A2T7EGD2-F1
#
_cell.length_a   1.000
_cell.length_b   1.000
_cell.length_c   1.000
_cell.angle_alpha   90.00
_cell.angle_beta   90.00
_cell.angle_gamma   90.00
#
_symmetry.space_group_name_H-M   'P 1'
#
loop_
_entity.id
_entity.type
_entity.pdbx_description
1 polymer ?
#
loop_
_entity_poly.entity_id
_entity_poly.type
_entity_poly.pdbx_seq_one_letter_code
_entity_poly.pdbx_strand_id
1 'polypeptide(L)'
;MVNTRRTGSGSDQQEQNNQGTGQPLPMPPPLTPEQFFQLQMQMMAILNNTVQALQQIHAQPPPPPPPQPRDRRADFLRGHPPTFSHATDPLQADDWLRSVERQLVVAQCDDRERVLYAAGQLRS
;
A
#
# COMPACT_ATOMS: atom_id res chain seq x y z
N MET A 1 14.55 -1.28 -37.23
CA MET A 1 15.42 -1.98 -38.20
C MET A 1 14.54 -2.50 -39.32
N VAL A 2 14.64 -1.89 -40.49
CA VAL A 2 13.98 -2.31 -41.74
C VAL A 2 14.96 -3.16 -42.52
N ASN A 3 14.52 -4.27 -43.11
CA ASN A 3 15.27 -4.94 -44.16
C ASN A 3 14.35 -5.46 -45.27
N THR A 4 14.81 -5.25 -46.50
CA THR A 4 14.03 -5.08 -47.72
C THR A 4 14.26 -6.26 -48.69
N ARG A 5 13.14 -6.77 -49.25
CA ARG A 5 12.88 -7.29 -50.63
C ARG A 5 13.97 -8.00 -51.46
N ARG A 6 13.58 -9.13 -52.07
CA ARG A 6 14.13 -9.70 -53.34
C ARG A 6 13.01 -10.55 -53.98
N THR A 7 12.24 -10.10 -55.00
CA THR A 7 12.49 -10.16 -56.47
C THR A 7 12.91 -11.56 -56.93
N GLY A 8 12.28 -12.31 -57.84
CA GLY A 8 11.21 -12.08 -58.83
C GLY A 8 10.96 -13.38 -59.65
N SER A 9 10.41 -13.23 -60.87
CA SER A 9 9.93 -14.24 -61.87
C SER A 9 8.49 -14.73 -61.63
N GLY A 10 7.45 -14.47 -62.46
CA GLY A 10 7.38 -14.38 -63.94
C GLY A 10 7.55 -15.79 -64.51
N SER A 11 6.63 -16.48 -65.19
CA SER A 11 5.45 -16.20 -66.02
C SER A 11 4.73 -17.58 -66.12
N ASP A 12 3.42 -17.76 -66.26
CA ASP A 12 2.64 -17.72 -67.51
C ASP A 12 1.26 -18.35 -67.21
N GLN A 13 0.26 -17.92 -67.96
CA GLN A 13 -1.11 -18.42 -67.99
C GLN A 13 -1.19 -19.90 -68.40
N GLN A 14 -2.04 -20.68 -67.74
CA GLN A 14 -2.85 -21.68 -68.45
C GLN A 14 -4.13 -22.02 -67.68
N GLU A 15 -5.19 -22.15 -68.47
CA GLU A 15 -6.60 -22.08 -68.12
C GLU A 15 -7.20 -23.39 -67.61
N GLN A 16 -8.28 -23.26 -66.83
CA GLN A 16 -9.48 -24.11 -66.76
C GLN A 16 -9.30 -25.64 -66.72
N ASN A 17 -9.66 -26.28 -65.59
CA ASN A 17 -10.77 -27.26 -65.52
C ASN A 17 -11.06 -27.74 -64.06
N ASN A 18 -12.12 -27.21 -63.45
CA ASN A 18 -13.15 -27.88 -62.64
C ASN A 18 -12.78 -29.02 -61.64
N GLN A 19 -12.88 -28.75 -60.31
CA GLN A 19 -13.74 -29.51 -59.37
C GLN A 19 -13.64 -29.05 -57.88
N GLY A 20 -14.80 -28.72 -57.33
CA GLY A 20 -15.27 -28.76 -55.93
C GLY A 20 -14.29 -28.80 -54.75
N THR A 21 -14.34 -27.76 -53.91
CA THR A 21 -14.58 -27.85 -52.44
C THR A 21 -14.66 -26.44 -51.84
N GLY A 22 -15.81 -25.79 -52.00
CA GLY A 22 -16.15 -24.66 -51.14
C GLY A 22 -16.50 -25.21 -49.76
N GLN A 23 -15.53 -25.33 -48.85
CA GLN A 23 -15.85 -25.55 -47.45
C GLN A 23 -16.36 -24.24 -46.86
N PRO A 24 -17.63 -24.17 -46.41
CA PRO A 24 -18.06 -23.04 -45.62
C PRO A 24 -17.26 -23.04 -44.31
N LEU A 25 -16.67 -21.90 -43.97
CA LEU A 25 -16.11 -21.68 -42.63
C LEU A 25 -17.19 -22.07 -41.60
N PRO A 26 -16.86 -22.86 -40.56
CA PRO A 26 -17.85 -23.22 -39.55
C PRO A 26 -18.36 -21.92 -38.90
N MET A 27 -19.66 -21.66 -39.06
CA MET A 27 -20.30 -20.53 -38.38
C MET A 27 -20.09 -20.68 -36.87
N PRO A 28 -19.82 -19.58 -36.13
CA PRO A 28 -19.76 -19.64 -34.68
C PRO A 28 -21.09 -20.21 -34.16
N PRO A 29 -21.05 -21.14 -33.18
CA PRO A 29 -22.27 -21.76 -32.68
C PRO A 29 -23.20 -20.71 -32.07
N PRO A 30 -24.51 -20.77 -32.33
CA PRO A 30 -25.48 -19.92 -31.65
C PRO A 30 -25.43 -20.19 -30.14
N LEU A 31 -25.57 -19.14 -29.32
CA LEU A 31 -25.67 -19.26 -27.87
C LEU A 31 -26.80 -20.23 -27.51
N THR A 32 -26.45 -21.39 -26.98
CA THR A 32 -27.41 -22.44 -26.63
C THR A 32 -28.17 -22.05 -25.34
N PRO A 33 -29.39 -22.57 -25.13
CA PRO A 33 -30.13 -22.36 -23.88
C PRO A 33 -29.33 -22.75 -22.62
N GLU A 34 -28.42 -23.73 -22.74
CA GLU A 34 -27.49 -24.12 -21.68
C GLU A 34 -26.47 -23.02 -21.33
N GLN A 35 -25.96 -22.28 -22.32
CA GLN A 35 -25.07 -21.15 -22.10
C GLN A 35 -25.79 -20.03 -21.33
N PHE A 36 -27.08 -19.82 -21.60
CA PHE A 36 -27.89 -18.84 -20.87
C PHE A 36 -28.09 -19.23 -19.40
N PHE A 37 -28.32 -20.52 -19.13
CA PHE A 37 -28.44 -21.02 -17.75
C PHE A 37 -27.11 -20.95 -17.00
N GLN A 38 -26.00 -21.30 -17.64
CA GLN A 38 -24.65 -21.12 -17.07
C GLN A 38 -24.34 -19.65 -16.77
N LEU A 39 -24.69 -18.74 -17.68
CA LEU A 39 -24.47 -17.31 -17.49
C LEU A 39 -25.28 -16.77 -16.29
N GLN A 40 -26.53 -17.22 -16.14
CA GLN A 40 -27.36 -16.86 -14.99
C GLN A 40 -26.76 -17.37 -13.68
N MET A 41 -26.28 -18.62 -13.66
CA MET A 41 -25.65 -19.21 -12.48
C MET A 41 -24.34 -18.52 -12.13
N GLN A 42 -23.56 -18.11 -13.14
CA GLN A 42 -22.32 -17.36 -12.99
C GLN A 42 -22.57 -15.98 -12.38
N MET A 43 -23.60 -15.25 -12.83
CA MET A 43 -23.97 -13.97 -12.21
C MET A 43 -24.34 -14.14 -10.74
N MET A 44 -25.08 -15.19 -10.40
CA MET A 44 -25.46 -15.50 -9.02
C MET A 44 -24.23 -15.85 -8.16
N ALA A 45 -23.28 -16.61 -8.72
CA ALA A 45 -22.01 -16.93 -8.07
C ALA A 45 -21.15 -15.68 -7.82
N ILE A 46 -21.09 -14.75 -8.79
CA ILE A 46 -20.38 -13.47 -8.66
C ILE A 46 -21.01 -12.60 -7.57
N LEU A 47 -22.35 -12.49 -7.53
CA LEU A 47 -23.06 -11.76 -6.48
C LEU A 47 -22.78 -12.35 -5.10
N ASN A 48 -22.83 -13.68 -4.98
CA ASN A 48 -22.59 -14.37 -3.71
C ASN A 48 -21.13 -14.19 -3.25
N ASN A 49 -20.16 -14.26 -4.16
CA ASN A 49 -18.76 -14.00 -3.86
C ASN A 49 -18.53 -12.55 -3.41
N THR A 50 -19.19 -11.58 -4.06
CA THR A 50 -19.06 -10.15 -3.74
C THR A 50 -19.68 -9.83 -2.37
N VAL A 51 -20.84 -10.41 -2.05
CA VAL A 51 -21.47 -10.25 -0.73
C VAL A 51 -20.62 -10.89 0.38
N GLN A 52 -20.03 -12.06 0.13
CA GLN A 52 -19.08 -12.68 1.06
C GLN A 52 -17.84 -11.80 1.30
N ALA A 53 -17.25 -11.24 0.24
CA ALA A 53 -16.10 -10.34 0.36
C ALA A 53 -16.44 -9.07 1.16
N LEU A 54 -17.61 -8.48 0.91
CA LEU A 54 -18.10 -7.34 1.69
C LEU A 54 -18.37 -7.70 3.14
N GLN A 55 -18.98 -8.85 3.43
CA GLN A 55 -19.16 -9.29 4.82
C GLN A 55 -17.83 -9.52 5.53
N GLN A 56 -16.82 -10.04 4.84
CA GLN A 56 -15.49 -10.23 5.42
C GLN A 56 -14.83 -8.89 5.81
N ILE A 57 -15.00 -7.86 4.98
CA ILE A 57 -14.51 -6.50 5.26
C ILE A 57 -15.26 -5.86 6.45
N HIS A 58 -16.55 -6.12 6.62
CA HIS A 58 -17.34 -5.59 7.75
C HIS A 58 -17.23 -6.42 9.03
N ALA A 59 -16.87 -7.71 8.94
CA ALA A 59 -16.67 -8.59 10.10
C ALA A 59 -15.29 -8.40 10.74
N GLN A 60 -14.31 -7.87 10.01
CA GLN A 60 -13.01 -7.51 10.57
C GLN A 60 -13.12 -6.11 11.20
N PRO A 61 -12.69 -5.93 12.47
CA PRO A 61 -12.51 -4.59 13.01
C PRO A 61 -11.55 -3.81 12.10
N PRO A 62 -11.79 -2.50 11.87
CA PRO A 62 -10.91 -1.70 11.04
C PRO A 62 -9.47 -1.80 11.58
N PRO A 63 -8.46 -1.86 10.70
CA PRO A 63 -7.07 -1.88 11.14
C PRO A 63 -6.81 -0.63 12.01
N PRO A 64 -5.98 -0.75 13.06
CA PRO A 64 -5.65 0.39 13.89
C PRO A 64 -5.03 1.48 13.02
N PRO A 65 -5.33 2.77 13.29
CA PRO A 65 -4.76 3.87 12.54
C PRO A 65 -3.22 3.81 12.65
N PRO A 66 -2.50 4.20 11.58
CA PRO A 66 -1.04 4.26 11.64
C PRO A 66 -0.60 5.19 12.77
N PRO A 67 0.52 4.87 13.46
CA PRO A 67 1.05 5.73 14.50
C PRO A 67 1.35 7.11 13.91
N GLN A 68 0.78 8.14 14.53
CA GLN A 68 0.99 9.51 14.07
C GLN A 68 2.44 9.92 14.37
N PRO A 69 3.14 10.60 13.44
CA PRO A 69 4.47 11.11 13.71
C PRO A 69 4.42 12.10 14.88
N ARG A 70 4.97 11.70 16.05
CA ARG A 70 5.12 12.59 17.20
C ARG A 70 6.41 13.39 17.05
N ASP A 71 6.29 14.70 17.17
CA ASP A 71 7.44 15.57 17.41
C ASP A 71 7.76 15.54 18.91
N ARG A 72 8.66 14.63 19.29
CA ARG A 72 9.07 14.41 20.68
C ARG A 72 9.74 15.63 21.29
N ARG A 73 10.44 16.43 20.48
CA ARG A 73 11.03 17.69 20.94
C ARG A 73 9.94 18.69 21.29
N ALA A 74 8.96 18.85 20.41
CA ALA A 74 7.84 19.75 20.67
C ALA A 74 7.04 19.30 21.90
N ASP A 75 6.84 17.99 22.08
CA ASP A 75 6.17 17.41 23.24
C ASP A 75 6.96 17.68 24.54
N PHE A 76 8.28 17.46 24.52
CA PHE A 76 9.17 17.79 25.64
C PHE A 76 9.11 19.28 26.00
N LEU A 77 9.19 20.18 25.01
CA LEU A 77 9.14 21.63 25.25
C LEU A 77 7.77 22.10 25.73
N ARG A 78 6.68 21.47 25.27
CA ARG A 78 5.32 21.72 25.76
C ARG A 78 5.19 21.36 27.25
N GLY A 79 5.96 20.37 27.71
CA GLY A 79 6.10 20.01 29.12
C GLY A 79 6.80 21.06 29.99
N HIS A 80 7.27 22.17 29.41
CA HIS A 80 8.01 23.25 30.06
C HIS A 80 9.13 22.70 30.98
N PRO A 81 10.12 22.03 30.39
CA PRO A 81 11.14 21.31 31.15
C PRO A 81 11.97 22.31 31.98
N PRO A 82 12.30 21.97 33.24
CA PRO A 82 13.05 22.88 34.09
C PRO A 82 14.49 23.02 33.58
N THR A 83 15.09 24.18 33.78
CA THR A 83 16.51 24.43 33.46
C THR A 83 17.35 24.35 34.72
N PHE A 84 18.59 23.89 34.60
CA PHE A 84 19.52 23.75 35.70
C PHE A 84 20.79 24.54 35.46
N SER A 85 21.16 25.38 36.41
CA SER A 85 22.39 26.17 36.39
C SER A 85 23.32 25.76 37.53
N HIS A 86 22.79 25.77 38.75
CA HIS A 86 23.53 25.46 39.96
C HIS A 86 22.55 25.03 41.05
N ALA A 87 22.97 24.08 41.88
CA ALA A 87 22.35 23.76 43.15
C ALA A 87 23.44 23.58 44.21
N THR A 88 23.26 24.20 45.38
CA THR A 88 24.12 23.96 46.55
C THR A 88 23.69 22.70 47.30
N ASP A 89 22.41 22.37 47.19
CA ASP A 89 21.80 21.21 47.82
C ASP A 89 21.73 20.03 46.83
N PRO A 90 22.24 18.84 47.20
CA PRO A 90 22.23 17.69 46.32
C PRO A 90 20.82 17.15 46.04
N LEU A 91 19.85 17.33 46.94
CA LEU A 91 18.46 16.90 46.71
C LEU A 91 17.79 17.77 45.65
N GLN A 92 18.11 19.05 45.59
CA GLN A 92 17.63 19.94 44.53
C GLN A 92 18.15 19.52 43.14
N ALA A 93 19.39 19.04 43.05
CA ALA A 93 19.92 18.49 41.81
C ALA A 93 19.23 17.17 41.42
N ASP A 94 18.96 16.30 42.39
CA ASP A 94 18.22 15.06 42.18
C ASP A 94 16.77 15.33 41.73
N ASP A 95 16.06 16.24 42.39
CA ASP A 95 14.69 16.61 42.02
C ASP A 95 14.61 17.17 40.60
N TRP A 96 15.59 17.99 40.21
CA TRP A 96 15.69 18.47 38.83
C TRP A 96 15.88 17.32 37.84
N LEU A 97 16.79 16.38 38.12
CA LEU A 97 17.01 15.20 37.27
C LEU A 97 15.73 14.39 37.11
N ARG A 98 15.03 14.09 38.20
CA ARG A 98 13.76 13.34 38.19
C ARG A 98 12.66 14.08 37.43
N SER A 99 12.63 15.40 37.52
CA SER A 99 11.68 16.25 36.79
C SER A 99 11.92 16.22 35.29
N VAL A 100 13.18 16.37 34.84
CA VAL A 100 13.55 16.25 33.43
C VAL A 100 13.30 14.83 32.91
N GLU A 101 13.68 13.82 33.69
CA GLU A 101 13.48 12.41 33.34
C GLU A 101 12.01 12.10 33.09
N ARG A 102 11.12 12.57 33.97
CA ARG A 102 9.68 12.42 33.82
C ARG A 102 9.17 13.04 32.52
N GLN A 103 9.61 14.25 32.20
CA GLN A 103 9.22 14.94 30.97
C GLN A 103 9.69 14.18 29.72
N LEU A 104 10.90 13.64 29.74
CA LEU A 104 11.43 12.83 28.63
C LEU A 104 10.68 11.51 28.43
N VAL A 105 10.20 10.89 29.52
CA VAL A 105 9.34 9.70 29.46
C VAL A 105 7.97 10.04 28.87
N VAL A 106 7.36 11.14 29.29
CA VAL A 106 6.05 11.61 28.75
C VAL A 106 6.15 11.93 27.25
N ALA A 107 7.25 12.58 26.85
CA ALA A 107 7.55 12.89 25.46
C ALA A 107 7.93 11.65 24.62
N GLN A 108 8.09 10.47 25.24
CA GLN A 108 8.52 9.22 24.58
C GLN A 108 9.81 9.40 23.77
N CYS A 109 10.78 10.10 24.36
CA CYS A 109 12.11 10.29 23.79
C CYS A 109 12.92 8.99 23.87
N ASP A 110 13.55 8.62 22.76
CA ASP A 110 14.55 7.54 22.72
C ASP A 110 15.85 7.98 23.41
N ASP A 111 16.75 7.05 23.76
CA ASP A 111 17.97 7.33 24.54
C ASP A 111 18.82 8.49 23.98
N ARG A 112 18.95 8.54 22.64
CA ARG A 112 19.67 9.62 21.97
C ARG A 112 19.00 10.99 22.18
N GLU A 113 17.68 11.04 22.10
CA GLU A 113 16.90 12.27 22.29
C GLU A 113 16.92 12.72 23.74
N ARG A 114 16.85 11.76 24.68
CA ARG A 114 16.95 12.02 26.13
C ARG A 114 18.22 12.77 26.47
N VAL A 115 19.37 12.33 25.96
CA VAL A 115 20.66 12.98 26.18
C VAL A 115 20.69 14.39 25.58
N LEU A 116 20.26 14.53 24.33
CA LEU A 116 20.27 15.81 23.63
C LEU A 116 19.39 16.85 24.32
N TYR A 117 18.18 16.46 24.72
CA TYR A 117 17.21 17.37 25.30
C TYR A 117 17.56 17.70 26.76
N ALA A 118 18.00 16.72 27.55
CA ALA A 118 18.49 16.98 28.92
C ALA A 118 19.69 17.93 28.93
N ALA A 119 20.66 17.74 28.01
CA ALA A 119 21.81 18.64 27.89
C ALA A 119 21.38 20.07 27.55
N GLY A 120 20.34 20.25 26.72
CA GLY A 120 19.78 21.56 26.41
C GLY A 120 19.14 22.28 27.59
N GLN A 121 18.83 21.57 28.68
CA GLN A 121 18.29 22.16 29.90
C GLN A 121 19.38 22.70 30.85
N LEU A 122 20.65 22.42 30.58
CA LEU A 122 21.76 22.94 31.37
C LEU A 122 22.10 24.37 30.93
N ARG A 123 22.31 25.26 31.89
CA ARG A 123 22.84 26.61 31.67
C ARG A 123 24.34 26.60 31.94
N SER A 124 25.12 27.05 30.94
CA SER A 124 26.55 27.37 31.05
C SER A 124 26.80 28.67 31.78
#